data_AF-A0A5K1HJF0-F1
#
_entry.id   AF-A0A5K1HJF0-F1
#
_cell.length_a   1.000
_cell.length_b   1.000
_cell.length_c   1.000
_cell.angle_alpha   90.00
_cell.angle_beta   90.00
_cell.angle_gamma   90.00
#
_symmetry.space_group_name_H-M   'P 1'
#
loop_
_entity.id
_entity.type
_entity.pdbx_description
1 polymer ?
#
loop_
_entity_poly.entity_id
_entity_poly.type
_entity_poly.pdbx_seq_one_letter_code
_entity_poly.pdbx_strand_id
1 'polypeptide(L)'
;MLEDYRKVITEQKKEEQFYVFTAGEVRASADRVKSIGLFETVEVNGIRVTSYYAGHVLGACMFHVEYGGLSVVYTGDYNSYADRHLGAASAPRLSPNLLITETTYATTIRDTKRDRERTMLQLIT
;
A
#
# COMPACT_ATOMS: atom_id res chain seq x y z
N MET A 1 12.66 7.58 0.62
CA MET A 1 11.70 7.39 1.74
C MET A 1 12.36 6.85 3.01
N LEU A 2 12.84 5.60 3.08
CA LEU A 2 13.48 5.09 4.32
C LEU A 2 14.81 5.78 4.65
N GLU A 3 15.64 6.08 3.65
CA GLU A 3 16.86 6.88 3.85
C GLU A 3 16.54 8.31 4.32
N ASP A 4 15.48 8.93 3.79
CA ASP A 4 15.06 10.28 4.19
C ASP A 4 14.49 10.30 5.60
N TYR A 5 13.64 9.33 5.96
CA TYR A 5 13.16 9.15 7.32
C TYR A 5 14.32 9.04 8.30
N ARG A 6 15.32 8.22 7.96
CA ARG A 6 16.54 8.07 8.77
C ARG A 6 17.24 9.41 8.96
N LYS A 7 17.44 10.20 7.88
CA LYS A 7 18.08 11.52 7.94
C LYS A 7 17.32 12.48 8.86
N VAL A 8 16.00 12.58 8.71
CA VAL A 8 15.17 13.47 9.55
C VAL A 8 15.25 13.07 11.02
N ILE A 9 15.18 11.77 11.33
CA ILE A 9 15.28 11.29 12.72
C ILE A 9 16.69 11.54 13.30
N THR A 10 17.75 11.30 12.52
CA THR A 10 19.13 11.58 12.97
C THR A 10 19.37 13.07 13.22
N GLU A 11 18.77 13.96 12.44
CA GLU A 11 18.91 15.40 12.60
C GLU A 11 18.09 15.95 13.78
N GLN A 12 16.90 15.38 14.03
CA GLN A 12 16.00 15.83 15.09
C GLN A 12 16.33 15.24 16.47
N LYS A 13 16.97 14.07 16.55
CA LYS A 13 17.28 13.40 17.82
C LYS A 13 18.79 13.21 17.99
N LYS A 14 19.40 13.97 18.91
CA LYS A 14 20.80 13.81 19.35
C LYS A 14 21.05 12.57 20.22
N GLU A 15 20.12 11.61 20.25
CA GLU A 15 20.25 10.40 21.05
C GLU A 15 20.52 9.20 20.12
N GLU A 16 21.69 8.59 20.27
CA GLU A 16 22.16 7.46 19.45
C GLU A 16 21.34 6.17 19.64
N GLN A 17 20.42 6.16 20.59
CA GLN A 17 19.74 4.97 21.08
C GLN A 17 18.45 4.57 20.33
N PHE A 18 18.06 5.29 19.27
CA PHE A 18 16.79 5.09 18.57
C PHE A 18 16.91 4.77 17.07
N TYR A 19 18.05 4.22 16.64
CA TYR A 19 18.20 3.80 15.24
C TYR A 19 17.71 2.37 15.06
N VAL A 20 16.56 2.22 14.40
CA VAL A 20 16.01 0.88 14.07
C VAL A 20 16.82 0.22 12.94
N PHE A 21 17.39 1.01 12.02
CA PHE A 21 18.19 0.51 10.89
C PHE A 21 19.27 1.52 10.45
N THR A 22 20.40 1.00 9.97
CA THR A 22 21.50 1.72 9.34
C THR A 22 21.27 1.92 7.84
N ALA A 23 22.02 2.84 7.21
CA ALA A 23 21.96 3.04 5.76
C ALA A 23 22.38 1.78 4.97
N GLY A 24 23.33 1.01 5.50
CA GLY A 24 23.76 -0.26 4.90
C GLY A 24 22.65 -1.30 4.91
N GLU A 25 21.90 -1.40 6.01
CA GLU A 25 20.76 -2.33 6.14
C GLU A 25 19.60 -1.98 5.22
N VAL A 26 19.30 -0.69 5.03
CA VAL A 26 18.26 -0.25 4.07
C VAL A 26 18.61 -0.70 2.65
N ARG A 27 19.87 -0.53 2.22
CA ARG A 27 20.32 -0.96 0.88
C ARG A 27 20.32 -2.48 0.74
N ALA A 28 20.89 -3.18 1.72
CA ALA A 28 20.93 -4.65 1.70
C ALA A 28 19.53 -5.28 1.70
N SER A 29 18.54 -4.62 2.31
CA SER A 29 17.13 -5.04 2.25
C SER A 29 16.57 -4.87 0.83
N ALA A 30 16.77 -3.71 0.21
CA ALA A 30 16.30 -3.44 -1.15
C ALA A 30 16.85 -4.45 -2.18
N ASP A 31 18.12 -4.83 -2.07
CA ASP A 31 18.77 -5.82 -2.96
C ASP A 31 18.16 -7.22 -2.87
N ARG A 32 17.45 -7.53 -1.78
CA ARG A 32 16.78 -8.84 -1.57
C ARG A 32 15.33 -8.85 -2.03
N VAL A 33 14.75 -7.69 -2.36
CA VAL A 33 13.35 -7.57 -2.79
C VAL A 33 13.21 -8.05 -4.23
N LYS A 34 12.22 -8.92 -4.46
CA LYS A 34 11.77 -9.28 -5.81
C LYS A 34 10.51 -8.49 -6.14
N SER A 35 10.53 -7.80 -7.27
CA SER A 35 9.37 -7.06 -7.76
C SER A 35 8.34 -8.02 -8.36
N ILE A 36 7.06 -7.68 -8.19
CA ILE A 36 5.93 -8.29 -8.87
C ILE A 36 5.22 -7.19 -9.67
N GLY A 37 4.95 -7.46 -10.95
CA GLY A 37 4.18 -6.59 -11.82
C GLY A 37 2.70 -6.60 -11.46
N LEU A 38 1.97 -5.55 -11.86
CA LEU A 38 0.51 -5.50 -11.69
C LEU A 38 -0.17 -6.61 -12.48
N PHE A 39 -1.12 -7.30 -11.87
CA PHE A 39 -1.84 -8.44 -12.45
C PHE A 39 -0.93 -9.65 -12.77
N GLU A 40 0.31 -9.65 -12.29
CA GLU A 40 1.22 -10.78 -12.38
C GLU A 40 0.93 -11.78 -11.25
N THR A 41 1.08 -13.07 -11.56
CA THR A 41 1.11 -14.15 -10.57
C THR A 41 2.53 -14.68 -10.44
N VAL A 42 3.04 -14.71 -9.22
CA VAL A 42 4.32 -15.37 -8.89
C VAL A 42 4.06 -16.58 -8.01
N GLU A 43 4.86 -17.63 -8.17
CA GLU A 43 4.79 -18.83 -7.33
C GLU A 43 6.05 -18.97 -6.48
N VAL A 44 5.88 -19.16 -5.17
CA VAL A 44 6.97 -19.35 -4.21
C VAL A 44 6.62 -20.50 -3.30
N ASN A 45 7.37 -21.59 -3.37
CA ASN A 45 7.16 -22.79 -2.52
C ASN A 45 5.73 -23.33 -2.56
N GLY A 46 5.09 -23.33 -3.73
CA GLY A 46 3.70 -23.78 -3.93
C GLY A 46 2.63 -22.76 -3.50
N ILE A 47 3.02 -21.56 -3.05
CA ILE A 47 2.12 -20.44 -2.77
C ILE A 47 2.06 -19.57 -4.02
N ARG A 48 0.87 -19.39 -4.60
CA ARG A 48 0.66 -18.42 -5.68
C ARG A 48 0.27 -17.07 -5.10
N VAL A 49 0.92 -16.00 -5.56
CA VAL A 49 0.63 -14.63 -5.16
C VAL A 49 0.34 -13.83 -6.42
N THR A 50 -0.89 -13.34 -6.55
CA THR A 50 -1.31 -12.43 -7.63
C THR A 50 -1.44 -11.01 -7.09
N SER A 51 -0.86 -10.03 -7.78
CA SER A 51 -1.04 -8.62 -7.42
C SER A 51 -2.22 -8.00 -8.18
N TYR A 52 -2.95 -7.10 -7.53
CA TYR A 52 -4.04 -6.33 -8.11
C TYR A 52 -3.90 -4.86 -7.72
N TYR A 53 -4.37 -3.95 -8.57
CA TYR A 53 -4.18 -2.52 -8.34
C TYR A 53 -5.07 -2.00 -7.19
N ALA A 54 -4.51 -1.27 -6.21
CA ALA A 54 -5.26 -0.78 -5.05
C ALA A 54 -5.68 0.70 -5.13
N GLY A 55 -5.11 1.50 -6.03
CA GLY A 55 -5.52 2.90 -6.27
C GLY A 55 -5.19 3.93 -5.17
N HIS A 56 -4.65 3.52 -4.03
CA HIS A 56 -4.39 4.39 -2.87
C HIS A 56 -3.16 5.31 -3.03
N VAL A 57 -2.02 4.74 -3.38
CA VAL A 57 -0.79 5.46 -3.77
C VAL A 57 -0.19 4.82 -5.04
N LEU A 58 0.76 5.50 -5.67
CA LEU A 58 1.48 4.92 -6.80
C LEU A 58 2.16 3.60 -6.39
N GLY A 59 1.89 2.53 -7.13
CA GLY A 59 2.39 1.19 -6.86
C GLY A 59 1.63 0.41 -5.77
N ALA A 60 0.58 0.98 -5.16
CA ALA A 60 -0.22 0.26 -4.18
C ALA A 60 -0.92 -0.96 -4.79
N CYS A 61 -0.79 -2.11 -4.13
CA CYS A 61 -1.33 -3.38 -4.58
C CYS A 61 -2.12 -4.10 -3.49
N MET A 62 -3.22 -4.73 -3.89
CA MET A 62 -3.87 -5.80 -3.15
C MET A 62 -3.23 -7.13 -3.57
N PHE A 63 -3.16 -8.11 -2.68
CA PHE A 63 -2.58 -9.42 -2.96
C PHE A 63 -3.60 -10.54 -2.77
N HIS A 64 -3.79 -11.35 -3.80
CA HIS A 64 -4.52 -12.61 -3.73
C HIS A 64 -3.52 -13.76 -3.59
N VAL A 65 -3.56 -14.43 -2.45
CA VAL A 65 -2.63 -15.49 -2.09
C VAL A 65 -3.37 -16.81 -2.06
N GLU A 66 -2.87 -17.81 -2.77
CA GLU A 66 -3.49 -19.13 -2.89
C GLU A 66 -2.51 -20.22 -2.46
N TYR A 67 -2.98 -21.16 -1.63
CA TYR A 67 -2.21 -22.30 -1.16
C TYR A 67 -3.12 -23.45 -0.75
N GLY A 68 -2.85 -24.67 -1.23
CA GLY A 68 -3.59 -25.87 -0.82
C GLY A 68 -5.10 -25.82 -1.08
N GLY A 69 -5.53 -25.13 -2.14
CA GLY A 69 -6.95 -24.95 -2.46
C GLY A 69 -7.68 -23.90 -1.61
N LEU A 70 -6.99 -23.23 -0.69
CA LEU A 70 -7.48 -22.07 0.04
C LEU A 70 -6.93 -20.78 -0.57
N SER A 71 -7.65 -19.68 -0.42
CA SER A 71 -7.18 -18.37 -0.81
C SER A 71 -7.54 -17.24 0.15
N VAL A 72 -6.67 -16.24 0.19
CA VAL A 72 -6.78 -15.03 1.00
C VAL A 72 -6.60 -13.81 0.12
N VAL A 73 -7.40 -12.78 0.32
CA VAL A 73 -7.13 -11.44 -0.23
C VAL A 73 -6.69 -10.52 0.90
N TYR A 74 -5.52 -9.93 0.77
CA TYR A 74 -5.05 -8.84 1.62
C TYR A 74 -5.07 -7.54 0.81
N THR A 75 -5.85 -6.56 1.25
CA THR A 75 -6.05 -5.33 0.46
C THR A 75 -4.94 -4.31 0.66
N GLY A 76 -4.29 -4.30 1.83
CA GLY A 76 -3.60 -3.10 2.31
C GLY A 76 -4.57 -1.92 2.35
N ASP A 77 -4.05 -0.71 2.15
CA ASP A 77 -4.87 0.47 1.96
C ASP A 77 -5.33 0.56 0.51
N TYR A 78 -6.63 0.69 0.29
CA TYR A 78 -7.20 0.72 -1.05
C TYR A 78 -8.19 1.87 -1.20
N ASN A 79 -8.35 2.33 -2.44
CA ASN A 79 -9.31 3.36 -2.76
C ASN A 79 -10.19 2.93 -3.93
N SER A 80 -11.48 2.74 -3.66
CA SER A 80 -12.47 2.34 -4.66
C SER A 80 -12.87 3.47 -5.62
N TYR A 81 -12.37 4.70 -5.39
CA TYR A 81 -12.65 5.85 -6.25
C TYR A 81 -11.38 6.39 -6.90
N ALA A 82 -11.44 6.60 -8.20
CA ALA A 82 -10.35 7.21 -8.95
C ALA A 82 -10.13 8.68 -8.53
N ASP A 83 -8.86 9.08 -8.48
CA ASP A 83 -8.43 10.46 -8.35
C ASP A 83 -7.87 10.99 -9.70
N ARG A 84 -7.27 12.19 -9.74
CA ARG A 84 -6.72 12.80 -10.95
C ARG A 84 -5.52 12.00 -11.49
N HIS A 85 -4.77 11.37 -10.60
CA HIS A 85 -3.49 10.73 -10.91
C HIS A 85 -3.49 9.22 -10.59
N LEU A 86 -4.54 8.71 -9.95
CA LEU A 86 -4.67 7.30 -9.56
C LEU A 86 -6.05 6.77 -9.99
N GLY A 87 -6.08 5.54 -10.48
CA GLY A 87 -7.33 4.84 -10.76
C GLY A 87 -7.98 4.31 -9.48
N ALA A 88 -9.19 3.78 -9.61
CA ALA A 88 -9.81 2.99 -8.54
C ALA A 88 -9.13 1.63 -8.39
N ALA A 89 -9.25 1.04 -7.20
CA ALA A 89 -8.88 -0.35 -6.97
C ALA A 89 -9.53 -1.27 -8.00
N SER A 90 -8.76 -2.21 -8.56
CA SER A 90 -9.16 -3.07 -9.68
C SER A 90 -8.65 -4.48 -9.50
N ALA A 91 -9.59 -5.42 -9.42
CA ALA A 91 -9.38 -6.85 -9.33
C ALA A 91 -10.53 -7.59 -10.05
N PRO A 92 -10.32 -8.83 -10.53
CA PRO A 92 -11.41 -9.66 -11.02
C PRO A 92 -12.39 -10.01 -9.88
N ARG A 93 -13.51 -10.63 -10.22
CA ARG A 93 -14.40 -11.20 -9.20
C ARG A 93 -13.68 -12.38 -8.53
N LEU A 94 -13.21 -12.14 -7.31
CA LEU A 94 -12.58 -13.15 -6.47
C LEU A 94 -13.61 -13.70 -5.48
N SER A 95 -13.43 -14.95 -5.05
CA SER A 95 -14.19 -15.57 -3.97
C SER A 95 -13.24 -16.20 -2.95
N PRO A 96 -12.47 -15.38 -2.22
CA PRO A 96 -11.50 -15.89 -1.28
C PRO A 96 -12.15 -16.51 -0.05
N ASN A 97 -11.45 -17.43 0.59
CA ASN A 97 -11.88 -17.98 1.88
C ASN A 97 -11.75 -16.95 3.00
N LEU A 98 -10.79 -16.03 2.90
CA LEU A 98 -10.55 -14.96 3.88
C LEU A 98 -10.27 -13.63 3.16
N LEU A 99 -10.92 -12.57 3.63
CA LEU A 99 -10.62 -11.20 3.26
C LEU A 99 -10.02 -10.47 4.47
N ILE A 100 -8.81 -9.95 4.32
CA ILE A 100 -8.16 -9.07 5.28
C ILE A 100 -8.17 -7.67 4.66
N THR A 101 -9.03 -6.79 5.22
CA THR A 101 -9.23 -5.43 4.74
C THR A 101 -8.94 -4.42 5.83
N GLU A 102 -8.47 -3.23 5.43
CA GLU A 102 -8.43 -2.06 6.30
C GLU A 102 -9.84 -1.55 6.64
N THR A 103 -9.93 -0.74 7.70
CA THR A 103 -11.17 -0.04 8.10
C THR A 103 -10.87 1.41 8.50
N THR A 104 -9.93 2.07 7.83
CA THR A 104 -9.42 3.42 8.19
C THR A 104 -10.53 4.45 8.39
N TYR A 105 -11.56 4.42 7.56
CA TYR A 105 -12.71 5.32 7.66
C TYR A 105 -13.98 4.66 8.18
N ALA A 106 -13.97 3.41 8.64
CA ALA A 106 -15.11 2.57 9.10
C ALA A 106 -16.52 3.21 9.05
N THR A 107 -16.77 4.20 9.91
CA THR A 107 -18.08 4.86 10.12
C THR A 107 -18.21 6.25 9.46
N THR A 108 -17.13 6.79 8.91
CA THR A 108 -17.05 8.11 8.28
C THR A 108 -17.47 8.02 6.82
N ILE A 109 -18.57 8.70 6.48
CA ILE A 109 -18.98 8.89 5.10
C ILE A 109 -18.09 9.98 4.49
N ARG A 110 -17.41 9.68 3.39
CA ARG A 110 -16.56 10.65 2.70
C ARG A 110 -17.38 11.53 1.76
N ASP A 111 -17.15 12.82 1.88
CA ASP A 111 -17.66 13.79 0.90
C ASP A 111 -17.10 13.53 -0.50
N THR A 112 -17.84 14.00 -1.49
CA THR A 112 -17.41 13.86 -2.88
C THR A 112 -16.06 14.54 -3.09
N LYS A 113 -15.27 13.99 -4.01
CA LYS A 113 -13.97 14.59 -4.37
C LYS A 113 -14.11 16.08 -4.73
N ARG A 114 -15.17 16.43 -5.47
CA ARG A 114 -15.42 17.81 -5.93
C ARG A 114 -15.64 18.77 -4.76
N ASP A 115 -16.37 18.32 -3.74
CA ASP A 115 -16.65 19.15 -2.57
C ASP A 115 -15.38 19.36 -1.74
N ARG A 116 -14.61 18.29 -1.50
CA ARG A 116 -13.33 18.38 -0.78
C ARG A 116 -12.34 19.32 -1.46
N GLU A 117 -12.23 19.25 -2.79
CA GLU A 117 -11.37 20.16 -3.55
C GLU A 117 -11.85 21.61 -3.47
N ARG A 118 -13.16 21.85 -3.56
CA ARG A 118 -13.73 23.19 -3.42
C ARG A 118 -13.44 23.77 -2.03
N THR A 119 -13.70 23.00 -0.97
CA THR A 119 -13.44 23.43 0.41
C THR A 119 -11.96 23.74 0.61
N MET A 120 -11.06 22.90 0.07
CA MET A 120 -9.63 23.17 0.12
C MET A 120 -9.26 24.49 -0.56
N LEU A 121 -9.79 24.76 -1.76
CA LEU A 121 -9.53 26.01 -2.48
C LEU A 121 -10.03 27.26 -1.72
N GLN A 122 -11.16 27.16 -1.04
CA GLN A 122 -11.72 28.24 -0.21
C GLN A 122 -10.91 28.51 1.06
N LEU A 123 -10.14 27.55 1.56
CA LEU A 123 -9.28 27.75 2.74
C LEU A 123 -7.94 28.39 2.39
N ILE A 124 -7.50 28.25 1.13
CA ILE A 124 -6.21 28.73 0.66
C ILE A 124 -6.32 30.12 0.00
N THR A 125 -7.52 30.50 -0.47
CA THR A 125 -7.81 31.79 -1.12
C THR A 125 -8.57 32.71 -0.19
#